data_AF-A0A7C4T3Q7-F1
#
_entry.id   AF-A0A7C4T3Q7-F1
#
_cell.length_a   1.000
_cell.length_b   1.000
_cell.length_c   1.000
_cell.angle_alpha   90.00
_cell.angle_beta   90.00
_cell.angle_gamma   90.00
#
_symmetry.space_group_name_H-M   'P 1'
#
loop_
_entity.id
_entity.type
_entity.pdbx_description
1 polymer ?
#
loop_
_entity_poly.entity_id
_entity_poly.type
_entity_poly.pdbx_seq_one_letter_code
_entity_poly.pdbx_strand_id
1 'polypeptide(L)' 'MVSLIVGVLLIAFTVFAVIPGLPLNWGPDVINFLKGSVPVVAALIGLLAIFIGIADIKDRIEAKKEEEEEAKKESKDK' A
#
# COMPACT_ATOMS: atom_id res chain seq x y z
N MET A 1 7.97 24.79 -22.04
CA MET A 1 7.39 25.98 -21.36
C MET A 1 5.91 25.79 -21.05
N VAL A 2 5.08 25.33 -22.00
CA VAL A 2 3.63 25.11 -21.79
C VAL A 2 3.33 24.20 -20.59
N SER A 3 4.03 23.07 -20.44
CA SER A 3 3.84 22.15 -19.30
C SER A 3 4.07 22.78 -17.93
N LEU A 4 5.10 23.64 -17.81
CA LEU A 4 5.38 24.36 -16.56
C LEU A 4 4.28 25.36 -16.23
N ILE A 5 3.79 26.10 -17.22
CA ILE A 5 2.70 27.08 -17.04
C ILE A 5 1.42 26.37 -16.60
N VAL A 6 1.07 25.26 -17.27
CA VAL A 6 -0.10 24.45 -16.92
C VAL A 6 0.03 23.89 -15.50
N GLY A 7 1.19 23.36 -15.15
CA GLY A 7 1.45 22.85 -13.80
C GLY A 7 1.28 23.93 -12.72
N VAL A 8 1.86 25.11 -12.93
CA VAL A 8 1.75 26.23 -11.99
C VAL A 8 0.29 26.70 -11.85
N LEU A 9 -0.47 26.80 -12.94
CA LEU A 9 -1.89 27.17 -12.89
C LEU A 9 -2.73 26.15 -12.12
N LEU A 10 -2.49 24.86 -12.31
CA LEU A 10 -3.21 23.80 -11.58
C LEU A 10 -2.90 23.83 -10.08
N ILE A 11 -1.63 24.08 -9.71
CA ILE A 11 -1.25 24.23 -8.30
C ILE A 11 -1.89 25.47 -7.69
N ALA A 12 -1.86 26.61 -8.39
CA ALA A 12 -2.50 27.85 -7.92
C ALA A 12 -4.02 27.68 -7.74
N PHE A 13 -4.68 26.99 -8.68
CA PHE A 13 -6.09 26.63 -8.55
C PHE A 13 -6.35 25.72 -7.35
N THR A 14 -5.50 24.72 -7.12
CA THR A 14 -5.63 23.81 -5.97
C THR A 14 -5.56 24.58 -4.66
N VAL A 15 -4.60 25.50 -4.53
CA VAL A 15 -4.45 26.38 -3.37
C VAL A 15 -5.70 27.26 -3.21
N PHE A 16 -6.21 27.86 -4.29
CA PHE A 16 -7.43 28.67 -4.29
C PHE A 16 -8.68 27.88 -3.89
N ALA A 17 -8.80 26.62 -4.33
CA ALA A 17 -9.96 25.77 -4.04
C ALA A 17 -9.98 25.25 -2.60
N VAL A 18 -8.80 25.02 -2.00
CA VAL A 18 -8.66 24.36 -0.68
C VAL A 18 -8.54 25.36 0.47
N ILE A 19 -8.07 26.58 0.24
CA ILE A 19 -7.89 27.58 1.32
C ILE A 19 -9.24 27.96 1.96
N PRO A 20 -9.34 27.92 3.30
CA PRO A 20 -10.53 28.36 4.02
C PRO A 20 -10.73 29.87 3.87
N GLY A 21 -11.95 30.30 3.54
CA GLY A 21 -12.32 31.71 3.36
C GLY A 21 -12.42 32.18 1.91
N LEU A 22 -12.11 31.30 0.94
CA LEU A 22 -12.37 31.53 -0.47
C LEU A 22 -13.73 30.92 -0.90
N PRO A 23 -14.36 31.41 -1.97
CA PRO A 23 -15.74 31.05 -2.33
C PRO A 23 -15.94 29.56 -2.66
N LEU A 24 -14.88 28.82 -3.04
CA LEU A 24 -14.97 27.38 -3.30
C LEU A 24 -14.95 26.57 -2.00
N ASN A 25 -14.03 26.86 -1.08
CA ASN A 25 -13.90 26.18 0.22
C ASN A 25 -14.02 24.64 0.15
N TRP A 26 -13.41 24.01 -0.85
CA TRP A 26 -13.45 22.55 -1.05
C TRP A 26 -12.48 21.79 -0.14
N GLY A 27 -11.73 22.49 0.72
CA GLY A 27 -10.80 21.86 1.65
C GLY A 27 -11.42 20.72 2.48
N PRO A 28 -12.59 20.91 3.10
CA PRO A 28 -13.28 19.84 3.84
C PRO A 28 -13.65 18.64 2.96
N ASP A 29 -14.13 18.86 1.75
CA ASP A 29 -14.52 17.79 0.81
C ASP A 29 -13.30 16.99 0.34
N VAL A 30 -12.18 17.66 0.05
CA VAL A 30 -10.91 17.01 -0.30
C VAL A 30 -10.41 16.14 0.86
N ILE A 31 -10.49 16.66 2.10
CA ILE A 31 -10.11 15.90 3.30
C ILE A 31 -11.03 14.69 3.49
N ASN A 32 -12.35 14.85 3.28
CA ASN A 32 -13.30 13.75 3.39
C ASN A 32 -13.06 12.68 2.33
N PHE A 33 -12.76 13.08 1.09
CA PHE A 33 -12.38 12.14 0.02
C PHE A 33 -11.11 11.38 0.37
N LEU A 34 -10.07 12.08 0.84
CA LEU A 34 -8.81 11.44 1.22
C LEU A 34 -9.03 10.44 2.37
N LYS A 35 -9.76 10.85 3.42
CA LYS A 35 -10.15 9.97 4.53
C LYS A 35 -10.97 8.77 4.05
N GLY A 36 -11.86 8.94 3.08
CA GLY A 36 -12.65 7.85 2.49
C GLY A 36 -11.83 6.90 1.63
N SER A 37 -10.83 7.39 0.92
CA SER A 37 -9.95 6.57 0.06
C SER A 37 -8.96 5.71 0.85
N VAL A 38 -8.51 6.18 2.02
CA VAL A 38 -7.49 5.48 2.84
C VAL A 38 -7.93 4.07 3.23
N PRO A 39 -9.14 3.84 3.80
CA PRO A 39 -9.62 2.50 4.10
C PRO A 39 -9.73 1.59 2.88
N VAL A 40 -10.13 2.13 1.72
CA VAL A 40 -10.25 1.35 0.48
C VAL A 40 -8.89 0.85 0.03
N VAL A 41 -7.89 1.74 -0.02
CA VAL A 41 -6.51 1.38 -0.37
C VAL A 41 -5.92 0.42 0.66
N ALA A 42 -6.16 0.66 1.95
CA ALA A 42 -5.70 -0.21 3.03
C ALA A 42 -6.30 -1.62 2.94
N ALA A 43 -7.57 -1.75 2.58
CA ALA A 43 -8.22 -3.05 2.38
C ALA A 43 -7.60 -3.80 1.20
N LEU A 44 -7.33 -3.11 0.08
CA LEU A 44 -6.69 -3.72 -1.09
C LEU A 44 -5.26 -4.19 -0.78
N ILE A 45 -4.44 -3.32 -0.18
CA ILE A 45 -3.06 -3.68 0.19
C ILE A 45 -3.05 -4.78 1.26
N GLY A 46 -3.92 -4.69 2.26
CA GLY A 46 -4.03 -5.67 3.33
C GLY A 46 -4.42 -7.06 2.82
N LEU A 47 -5.38 -7.12 1.88
CA LEU A 47 -5.78 -8.37 1.25
C LEU A 47 -4.63 -9.00 0.44
N LEU A 48 -3.89 -8.20 -0.33
CA LEU A 48 -2.68 -8.68 -1.01
C LEU A 48 -1.62 -9.18 -0.02
N ALA A 49 -1.40 -8.46 1.09
CA ALA A 49 -0.45 -8.85 2.12
C ALA A 49 -0.80 -10.17 2.80
N ILE A 50 -2.09 -10.46 3.02
CA ILE A 50 -2.54 -11.75 3.56
C ILE A 50 -2.16 -12.90 2.62
N PHE A 51 -2.41 -12.74 1.31
CA PHE A 51 -2.06 -13.78 0.34
C PHE A 51 -0.55 -14.04 0.27
N ILE A 52 0.25 -12.97 0.25
CA ILE A 52 1.73 -13.07 0.26
C ILE A 52 2.20 -13.72 1.57
N GLY A 53 1.66 -13.31 2.71
CA GLY A 53 2.03 -13.86 4.02
C GLY A 53 1.70 -15.35 4.16
N ILE A 54 0.55 -15.80 3.64
CA ILE A 54 0.19 -17.23 3.65
C ILE A 54 1.15 -18.05 2.78
N ALA A 55 1.53 -17.53 1.60
CA ALA A 55 2.51 -18.18 0.73
C ALA A 55 3.88 -18.28 1.43
N ASP A 56 4.40 -17.17 1.97
CA ASP A 56 5.68 -17.13 2.68
C ASP A 56 5.72 -18.09 3.89
N ILE A 57 4.63 -18.19 4.65
CA ILE A 57 4.52 -19.13 5.78
C ILE A 57 4.57 -20.58 5.29
N LYS A 58 3.86 -20.92 4.21
CA LYS A 58 3.85 -22.27 3.66
C LYS A 58 5.23 -22.68 3.15
N ASP A 59 5.87 -21.81 2.37
CA ASP A 59 7.21 -22.05 1.83
C ASP A 59 8.24 -22.24 2.96
N ARG A 60 8.14 -21.45 4.04
CA ARG A 60 8.99 -21.59 5.24
C ARG A 60 8.79 -22.90 5.99
N ILE A 61 7.54 -23.39 6.09
CA ILE A 61 7.24 -24.65 6.78
C ILE A 61 7.78 -25.83 5.97
N GLU A 62 7.62 -25.79 4.64
CA GLU A 62 8.09 -26.84 3.75
C GLU A 62 9.61 -26.93 3.74
N ALA A 63 10.31 -25.80 3.63
CA ALA A 63 11.77 -25.74 3.74
C ALA A 63 12.29 -26.32 5.06
N LYS A 64 11.66 -25.96 6.20
CA LYS A 64 12.03 -26.52 7.51
C LYS A 64 11.82 -28.03 7.58
N LYS A 65 10.78 -28.54 6.94
CA LYS A 65 10.48 -29.97 6.94
C LYS A 65 11.49 -30.75 6.12
N GLU A 66 11.91 -30.23 4.97
CA GLU A 66 12.97 -30.84 4.15
C GLU A 66 14.30 -30.87 4.92
N GLU A 67 14.69 -29.78 5.59
CA GLU A 67 15.89 -29.73 6.44
C GLU A 67 15.85 -30.79 7.57
N GLU A 68 14.69 -30.96 8.22
CA GLU A 68 14.52 -31.97 9.26
C GLU A 68 14.53 -33.42 8.73
N GLU A 69 14.01 -33.65 7.52
CA GLU A 69 14.02 -34.96 6.88
C GLU A 69 15.42 -35.36 6.40
N GLU A 70 16.22 -34.43 5.87
CA GLU A 70 17.62 -34.66 5.54
C GLU A 70 18.46 -34.94 6.79
N ALA A 71 18.30 -34.15 7.85
CA ALA A 71 19.01 -34.37 9.12
C ALA A 71 18.68 -35.74 9.75
N LYS A 72 17.43 -36.21 9.62
CA LYS A 72 17.00 -37.55 10.10
C LYS A 72 17.50 -38.71 9.23
N LYS A 73 17.75 -38.48 7.94
CA LYS A 73 18.34 -39.48 7.04
C LYS A 73 19.84 -39.60 7.26
N GLU A 74 20.57 -38.49 7.36
CA GLU A 74 22.02 -38.50 7.68
C GLU A 74 22.33 -39.15 9.03
N SER A 75 21.43 -39.04 10.02
CA SER A 75 21.61 -39.66 11.34
C SER A 75 21.19 -41.13 11.41
N LYS A 76 20.50 -41.67 10.38
CA LYS A 76 20.17 -43.10 10.29
C LYS A 76 21.15 -43.92 9.44
N ASP A 77 21.89 -43.29 8.54
CA ASP A 77 22.91 -43.93 7.69
C ASP A 77 24.35 -43.87 8.28
N LYS A 78 24.50 -43.37 9.51
CA LYS A 78 25.76 -43.32 10.28
C LYS A 78 25.76 -44.34 11.41
#